data_AF-A0A1X7JWX7-F1
#
_entry.id   AF-A0A1X7JWX7-F1
#
_cell.length_a   1.000
_cell.length_b   1.000
_cell.length_c   1.000
_cell.angle_alpha   90.00
_cell.angle_beta   90.00
_cell.angle_gamma   90.00
#
_symmetry.space_group_name_H-M   'P 1'
#
loop_
_entity.id
_entity.type
_entity.pdbx_description
1 polymer ?
#
loop_
_entity_poly.entity_id
_entity_poly.type
_entity_poly.pdbx_seq_one_letter_code
_entity_poly.pdbx_strand_id
1 'polypeptide(L)' 'MSSKFYCKYCGIGFPSVFALVHARCAKQGGGANHVLYEGSEKSKYTCKYCGLQFPTIFAMVNARCLKSPSKGGHEPAL' A
#
# COMPACT_ATOMS: atom_id res chain seq x y z
N MET A 1 -15.34 -15.69 -1.13
CA MET A 1 -14.10 -15.03 -0.67
C MET A 1 -13.89 -13.81 -1.54
N SER A 2 -14.16 -12.60 -1.05
CA SER A 2 -13.94 -11.38 -1.84
C SER A 2 -12.47 -10.98 -1.72
N SER A 3 -11.65 -11.34 -2.71
CA SER A 3 -10.26 -10.89 -2.80
C SER A 3 -10.23 -9.38 -2.96
N LYS A 4 -9.79 -8.66 -1.92
CA LYS A 4 -9.64 -7.20 -1.98
C LYS A 4 -8.28 -6.85 -2.57
N PHE A 5 -8.26 -5.85 -3.45
CA PHE A 5 -7.05 -5.36 -4.08
C PHE A 5 -6.61 -4.08 -3.39
N TYR A 6 -5.36 -4.01 -2.94
CA TYR A 6 -4.87 -2.87 -2.18
C TYR A 6 -3.92 -2.02 -3.02
N CYS A 7 -3.89 -0.71 -2.75
CA CYS A 7 -2.91 0.17 -3.36
C CYS A 7 -1.59 0.17 -2.58
N LYS A 8 -0.44 0.06 -3.25
CA LYS A 8 0.88 0.03 -2.59
C LYS A 8 1.29 1.36 -1.95
N TYR A 9 0.65 2.48 -2.29
CA TYR A 9 1.01 3.82 -1.80
C TYR A 9 0.05 4.38 -0.76
N CYS A 10 -1.26 4.08 -0.86
CA CYS A 10 -2.26 4.55 0.11
C CYS A 10 -2.90 3.45 0.94
N GLY A 11 -2.75 2.18 0.54
CA GLY A 11 -3.29 1.03 1.25
C GLY A 11 -4.81 0.91 1.23
N ILE A 12 -5.50 1.74 0.44
CA ILE A 12 -6.95 1.64 0.23
C ILE A 12 -7.25 0.33 -0.50
N GLY A 13 -8.23 -0.41 0.01
CA GLY A 13 -8.73 -1.64 -0.58
C GLY A 13 -9.88 -1.36 -1.56
N PHE A 14 -9.85 -2.03 -2.70
CA PHE A 14 -10.82 -1.94 -3.77
C PHE A 14 -11.41 -3.32 -4.09
N PRO A 15 -12.66 -3.39 -4.58
CA PRO A 15 -13.30 -4.65 -4.95
C PRO A 15 -12.73 -5.26 -6.22
N SER A 16 -12.03 -4.48 -7.05
CA SER A 16 -11.40 -4.95 -8.30
C SER A 16 -10.16 -4.12 -8.63
N VAL A 17 -9.23 -4.73 -9.38
CA VAL A 17 -8.09 -4.01 -9.96
C VAL A 17 -8.57 -2.88 -10.86
N PHE A 18 -9.60 -3.12 -11.66
CA PHE A 18 -10.16 -2.11 -12.56
C PHE A 18 -10.56 -0.82 -11.82
N ALA A 19 -11.30 -0.93 -10.71
CA ALA A 19 -11.68 0.22 -9.89
C ALA A 19 -10.47 0.92 -9.27
N LEU A 20 -9.44 0.16 -8.89
CA LEU A 20 -8.21 0.67 -8.32
C LEU A 20 -7.43 1.53 -9.35
N VAL A 21 -7.11 0.99 -10.52
CA VAL A 21 -6.25 1.71 -11.51
C VAL A 21 -6.97 2.89 -12.17
N HIS A 22 -8.31 2.94 -12.11
CA HIS A 22 -9.09 4.09 -12.60
C HIS A 22 -9.36 5.15 -11.53
N ALA A 23 -9.07 4.86 -10.26
CA ALA A 23 -9.19 5.84 -9.18
C ALA A 23 -7.88 6.62 -8.99
N ARG A 24 -8.02 7.89 -8.57
CA ARG A 24 -6.87 8.79 -8.33
C ARG A 24 -6.31 8.63 -6.92
N CYS A 25 -4.99 8.50 -6.83
CA CYS A 25 -4.28 8.34 -5.57
C CYS A 25 -3.67 9.66 -5.08
N ALA A 26 -4.27 10.25 -4.04
CA ALA A 26 -3.74 11.48 -3.44
C ALA A 26 -2.32 11.33 -2.87
N LYS A 27 -1.95 10.12 -2.41
CA LYS A 27 -0.63 9.81 -1.82
C LYS A 27 0.50 9.72 -2.84
N GLN A 28 0.21 9.47 -4.12
CA GLN A 28 1.24 9.32 -5.14
C GLN A 28 1.78 10.67 -5.62
N GLY A 29 1.10 11.78 -5.31
CA GLY A 29 1.43 13.10 -5.82
C GLY A 29 1.07 13.25 -7.30
N GLY A 30 0.71 14.46 -7.73
CA GLY A 30 0.48 14.76 -9.15
C GLY A 30 -0.80 14.18 -9.77
N GLY A 31 -1.75 13.69 -8.98
CA GLY A 31 -3.03 13.18 -9.50
C GLY A 31 -2.94 11.82 -10.21
N ALA A 32 -1.85 11.09 -10.01
CA ALA A 32 -1.64 9.78 -10.58
C ALA A 32 -2.56 8.71 -9.96
N ASN A 33 -2.75 7.60 -10.66
CA ASN A 33 -3.71 6.57 -10.29
C ASN A 33 -3.18 5.65 -9.18
N HIS A 34 -4.08 4.91 -8.53
CA HIS A 34 -3.62 3.88 -7.58
C HIS A 34 -2.80 2.82 -8.29
N VAL A 35 -1.73 2.38 -7.63
CA VAL A 35 -0.89 1.27 -8.12
C VAL A 35 -1.18 0.05 -7.30
N LEU A 36 -1.51 -1.04 -7.99
CA LEU A 36 -1.82 -2.31 -7.39
C LEU A 36 -0.63 -2.80 -6.55
N TYR A 37 -0.94 -3.26 -5.34
CA TYR A 37 -0.03 -4.07 -4.57
C TYR A 37 -0.04 -5.49 -5.15
N GLU A 38 1.11 -5.92 -5.68
CA GLU A 38 1.25 -7.23 -6.36
C GLU A 38 1.26 -8.42 -5.39
N GLY A 39 1.34 -8.17 -4.07
CA GLY A 39 1.21 -9.23 -3.07
C GLY A 39 -0.25 -9.60 -2.81
N SER A 40 -0.48 -10.83 -2.39
CA SER A 40 -1.80 -11.29 -1.93
C SER A 40 -2.19 -10.64 -0.59
N GLU A 41 -3.48 -10.70 -0.24
CA GLU A 41 -3.92 -10.31 1.10
C GLU A 41 -3.24 -11.22 2.14
N LYS A 42 -2.40 -10.61 2.99
CA LYS A 42 -1.71 -11.29 4.09
C LYS A 42 -2.27 -10.78 5.41
N SER A 43 -2.28 -11.64 6.43
CA SER A 43 -2.71 -11.25 7.79
C SER A 43 -1.76 -10.23 8.42
N LYS A 44 -0.51 -10.16 7.95
CA LYS A 44 0.52 -9.21 8.39
C LYS A 44 1.36 -8.76 7.20
N TYR A 45 1.62 -7.47 7.12
CA TYR A 45 2.47 -6.85 6.12
C TYR A 45 3.76 -6.40 6.77
N THR A 46 4.89 -6.81 6.21
CA THR A 46 6.21 -6.46 6.74
C THR A 46 6.82 -5.38 5.88
N CYS A 47 7.36 -4.32 6.49
CA CYS A 47 8.05 -3.29 5.75
C CYS A 47 9.43 -3.77 5.31
N LYS A 48 9.75 -3.65 4.01
CA LYS A 48 11.03 -4.10 3.45
C LYS A 48 12.26 -3.34 3.96
N TYR A 49 12.07 -2.11 4.47
CA TYR A 49 13.17 -1.25 4.91
C TYR A 49 13.48 -1.33 6.41
N CYS A 50 12.45 -1.44 7.24
CA CYS A 50 12.61 -1.45 8.70
C CYS A 50 12.23 -2.76 9.38
N GLY A 51 11.62 -3.71 8.66
CA GLY A 51 11.17 -4.99 9.22
C GLY A 51 9.94 -4.91 10.13
N LEU A 52 9.36 -3.72 10.35
CA LEU A 52 8.13 -3.60 11.16
C LEU A 52 6.96 -4.29 10.47
N GLN A 53 6.15 -4.95 11.29
CA GLN A 53 4.93 -5.65 10.85
C GLN A 53 3.70 -4.81 11.17
N PHE A 54 2.76 -4.79 10.23
CA PHE A 54 1.50 -4.09 10.35
C PHE A 54 0.34 -5.03 10.03
N PRO A 55 -0.82 -4.86 10.69
CA PRO A 55 -2.00 -5.67 10.40
C PRO A 55 -2.59 -5.38 9.03
N THR A 56 -2.37 -4.17 8.48
CA THR A 56 -2.90 -3.75 7.18
C THR A 56 -1.89 -2.89 6.41
N ILE A 57 -1.95 -2.93 5.07
CA ILE A 57 -1.14 -2.05 4.22
C ILE A 57 -1.48 -0.59 4.54
N PHE A 58 -2.76 -0.25 4.73
CA PHE A 58 -3.19 1.11 5.06
C PHE A 58 -2.47 1.68 6.28
N ALA A 59 -2.41 0.94 7.39
CA ALA A 59 -1.70 1.39 8.58
C ALA A 59 -0.19 1.59 8.31
N MET A 60 0.39 0.68 7.53
CA MET A 60 1.80 0.71 7.17
C MET A 60 2.17 1.93 6.31
N VAL A 61 1.51 2.18 5.17
CA VAL A 61 1.84 3.33 4.30
C VAL A 61 1.44 4.69 4.87
N ASN A 62 0.55 4.71 5.87
CA ASN A 62 0.23 5.94 6.61
C ASN A 62 1.17 6.20 7.78
N ALA A 63 1.79 5.17 8.33
CA ALA A 63 2.90 5.34 9.27
C ALA A 63 4.16 5.83 8.55
N ARG A 64 4.93 6.67 9.23
CA ARG A 64 6.17 7.24 8.70
C ARG A 64 7.34 6.29 8.94
N CYS A 65 8.04 5.93 7.88
CA CYS A 65 9.19 5.03 7.96
C CYS A 65 10.50 5.82 7.95
N LEU A 66 11.21 5.82 9.09
CA LEU A 66 12.52 6.49 9.21
C LEU A 66 13.62 5.83 8.37
N LYS A 67 13.48 4.54 8.06
CA LYS A 67 14.42 3.76 7.23
C LYS A 67 14.08 3.81 5.74
N SER A 68 12.96 4.42 5.36
CA SER A 68 12.57 4.52 3.95
C SER A 68 13.41 5.58 3.24
N PRO A 69 14.01 5.28 2.06
CA PRO A 69 14.90 6.19 1.34
C PRO A 69 14.22 7.50 0.94
N SER A 70 12.91 7.48 0.70
CA SER A 70 12.12 8.66 0.34
C SER A 70 11.55 9.42 1.54
N LYS A 71 11.99 9.12 2.78
CA LYS A 71 11.46 9.68 4.05
C LYS A 71 9.92 9.61 4.17
N GLY A 72 9.31 8.72 3.38
CA GLY A 72 7.86 8.59 3.24
C GLY A 72 7.27 7.50 4.13
N GLY A 73 6.20 6.88 3.62
CA GLY A 73 5.55 5.76 4.28
C GLY A 73 6.40 4.48 4.30
N HIS A 74 5.97 3.50 5.08
CA HIS A 74 6.52 2.14 5.00
C HIS A 74 6.12 1.48 3.68
N GLU A 75 7.07 0.79 3.04
CA GLU A 75 6.81 0.04 1.82
C GLU A 75 6.69 -1.47 2.12
N PRO A 76 5.63 -2.14 1.66
CA PRO A 76 5.47 -3.58 1.87
C PRO A 76 6.59 -4.35 1.20
N ALA A 77 7.09 -5.38 1.87
CA ALA A 77 7.78 -6.48 1.22
C ALA A 77 6.74 -7.37 0.52
N LEU A 78 6.97 -7.67 -0.77
CA LEU A 78 6.13 -8.52 -1.60
C LEU A 78 5.89 -9.89 -0.96
#